data_AF-A0A1Y4WNV2-F1
#
_entry.id   AF-A0A1Y4WNV2-F1
#
_cell.length_a   1.000
_cell.length_b   1.000
_cell.length_c   1.000
_cell.angle_alpha   90.00
_cell.angle_beta   90.00
_cell.angle_gamma   90.00
#
_symmetry.space_group_name_H-M   'P 1'
#
loop_
_entity.id
_entity.type
_entity.pdbx_description
1 polymer ?
#
loop_
_entity_poly.entity_id
_entity_poly.type
_entity_poly.pdbx_seq_one_letter_code
_entity_poly.pdbx_strand_id
1 'polypeptide(L)'
;MYPTTETTAGSGAAAMLIPMLIGLVIWLAILGVVIYLVVLLIKALRKYLRSGPVRQEKAEMARSLGETLRYHRTRCKMTQEFVAEAIGVSRQAVSKWESGAADPSTSNLLALAKLYGVSPEELLKSAEE
;
A
#
# COMPACT_ATOMS: atom_id res chain seq x y z
N MET A 1 56.12 68.07 7.46
CA MET A 1 56.54 66.66 7.47
C MET A 1 55.48 65.84 8.20
N TYR A 2 54.55 65.23 7.46
CA TYR A 2 53.80 64.02 7.82
C TYR A 2 53.33 63.39 6.49
N PRO A 3 53.49 62.07 6.31
CA PRO A 3 53.24 61.41 5.04
C PRO A 3 51.74 61.27 4.74
N THR A 4 51.41 61.35 3.45
CA THR A 4 50.11 61.15 2.85
C THR A 4 49.57 59.74 3.12
N THR A 5 48.28 59.65 3.42
CA THR A 5 47.54 58.38 3.53
C THR A 5 47.47 57.71 2.16
N GLU A 6 48.23 56.62 1.97
CA GLU A 6 47.98 55.71 0.86
C GLU A 6 46.79 54.81 1.19
N THR A 7 45.64 55.21 0.64
CA THR A 7 44.47 54.38 0.45
C THR A 7 44.82 53.20 -0.45
N THR A 8 45.01 52.01 0.13
CA THR A 8 45.05 50.74 -0.59
C THR A 8 43.63 50.27 -0.93
N ALA A 9 42.97 50.98 -1.82
CA ALA A 9 41.72 50.54 -2.45
C ALA A 9 42.05 49.74 -3.72
N GLY A 10 42.18 48.41 -3.63
CA GLY A 10 42.36 47.60 -4.84
C GLY A 10 42.47 46.07 -4.70
N SER A 11 42.82 45.53 -3.53
CA SER A 11 43.15 44.09 -3.41
C SER A 11 42.05 43.20 -2.78
N GLY A 12 41.06 43.79 -2.10
CA GLY A 12 40.07 43.02 -1.33
C GLY A 12 39.00 42.29 -2.16
N ALA A 13 38.59 42.87 -3.30
CA ALA A 13 37.48 42.33 -4.08
C ALA A 13 37.83 40.99 -4.74
N ALA A 14 39.01 40.86 -5.35
CA ALA A 14 39.45 39.62 -6.00
C ALA A 14 39.64 38.46 -5.00
N ALA A 15 40.12 38.76 -3.79
CA ALA A 15 40.28 37.77 -2.72
C ALA A 15 38.94 37.22 -2.20
N MET A 16 37.85 37.99 -2.31
CA MET A 16 36.50 37.57 -1.88
C MET A 16 35.73 36.78 -2.95
N LEU A 17 36.07 36.93 -4.24
CA LEU A 17 35.35 36.25 -5.33
C LEU A 17 35.52 34.72 -5.30
N ILE A 18 36.72 34.23 -5.01
CA ILE A 18 37.03 32.79 -4.99
C ILE A 18 36.20 32.03 -3.93
N PRO A 19 36.18 32.42 -2.64
CA PRO A 19 35.37 31.74 -1.64
C PRO A 19 33.86 31.89 -1.88
N MET A 20 33.42 32.99 -2.50
CA MET A 20 32.01 33.16 -2.89
C MET A 20 31.59 32.19 -4.00
N LEU A 21 32.46 31.94 -5.00
CA LEU A 21 32.21 30.95 -6.05
C LEU A 21 32.19 29.53 -5.50
N ILE A 22 33.10 29.19 -4.58
CA ILE A 22 33.11 27.88 -3.91
C ILE A 22 31.83 27.70 -3.08
N GLY A 23 31.44 28.72 -2.30
CA GLY A 23 30.19 28.72 -1.54
C GLY A 23 28.96 28.54 -2.43
N LEU A 24 28.92 29.20 -3.59
CA LEU A 24 27.85 29.06 -4.57
C LEU A 24 27.77 27.64 -5.12
N VAL A 25 28.91 27.03 -5.47
CA VAL A 25 28.96 25.65 -5.97
C VAL A 25 28.47 24.66 -4.90
N ILE A 26 28.92 24.83 -3.65
CA ILE A 26 28.47 23.99 -2.53
C ILE A 26 26.97 24.16 -2.30
N TRP A 27 26.46 25.39 -2.34
CA TRP A 27 25.04 25.69 -2.15
C TRP A 27 24.19 25.07 -3.28
N LEU A 28 24.64 25.14 -4.53
CA LEU A 28 23.99 24.48 -5.67
C LEU A 28 24.01 22.96 -5.55
N ALA A 29 25.11 22.37 -5.07
CA ALA A 29 25.20 20.94 -4.84
C ALA A 29 24.21 20.49 -3.74
N ILE A 30 24.16 21.21 -2.63
CA ILE A 30 23.20 20.97 -1.54
C ILE A 30 21.77 21.11 -2.05
N LEU A 31 21.49 22.18 -2.82
CA LEU A 31 20.18 22.41 -3.41
C LEU A 31 19.76 21.26 -4.33
N GLY A 32 20.68 20.77 -5.17
CA GLY A 32 20.44 19.62 -6.04
C GLY A 32 20.11 18.35 -5.25
N VAL A 33 20.85 18.08 -4.17
CA VAL A 33 20.58 16.93 -3.28
C VAL A 33 19.21 17.08 -2.62
N VAL A 34 18.86 18.25 -2.11
CA VAL A 34 17.54 18.50 -1.50
C VAL A 34 16.42 18.28 -2.52
N ILE A 35 16.54 18.84 -3.73
CA ILE A 35 15.57 18.63 -4.81
C ILE A 35 15.42 17.14 -5.12
N TYR A 36 16.54 16.41 -5.22
CA TYR A 36 16.54 14.98 -5.46
C TYR A 36 15.81 14.20 -4.36
N LEU A 37 16.08 14.51 -3.09
CA LEU A 37 15.40 13.90 -1.94
C LEU A 37 13.88 14.19 -1.94
N VAL A 38 13.48 15.41 -2.29
CA VAL A 38 12.06 15.78 -2.43
C VAL A 38 11.39 14.98 -3.55
N VAL A 39 12.06 14.81 -4.70
CA VAL A 39 11.54 13.98 -5.79
C VAL A 39 11.40 12.52 -5.36
N LEU A 40 12.38 11.97 -4.64
CA LEU A 40 12.29 10.61 -4.08
C LEU A 40 11.12 10.49 -3.10
N LEU A 41 10.92 11.46 -2.21
CA LEU A 41 9.82 11.48 -1.27
C LEU A 41 8.46 11.51 -1.99
N ILE A 42 8.30 12.37 -3.00
CA ILE A 42 7.07 12.45 -3.81
C ILE A 42 6.82 11.12 -4.54
N LYS A 43 7.86 10.51 -5.14
CA LYS A 43 7.72 9.22 -5.83
C LYS A 43 7.36 8.10 -4.84
N ALA A 44 7.96 8.08 -3.66
CA ALA A 44 7.67 7.12 -2.60
C ALA A 44 6.24 7.27 -2.07
N LEU A 45 5.81 8.50 -1.77
CA LEU A 45 4.44 8.80 -1.33
C LEU A 45 3.40 8.47 -2.40
N ARG A 46 3.67 8.84 -3.66
CA ARG A 46 2.80 8.47 -4.79
C ARG A 46 2.66 6.97 -4.92
N LYS A 47 3.76 6.21 -4.73
CA LYS A 47 3.71 4.75 -4.74
C LYS A 47 2.91 4.22 -3.55
N TYR A 48 3.15 4.69 -2.34
CA TYR A 48 2.45 4.26 -1.13
C TYR A 48 0.94 4.49 -1.21
N LEU A 49 0.51 5.67 -1.65
CA LEU A 49 -0.91 6.01 -1.82
C LEU A 49 -1.55 5.25 -2.99
N ARG A 50 -0.79 4.92 -4.06
CA ARG A 50 -1.30 4.18 -5.23
C ARG A 50 -1.26 2.65 -5.05
N SER A 51 -0.46 2.12 -4.12
CA SER A 51 -0.27 0.68 -3.91
C SER A 51 -1.24 0.07 -2.88
N GLY A 52 -2.13 0.86 -2.28
CA GLY A 52 -3.17 0.39 -1.35
C GLY A 52 -4.15 -0.65 -1.92
N PRO A 53 -4.67 -0.51 -3.16
CA PRO A 53 -5.69 -1.45 -3.68
C PRO A 53 -5.15 -2.62 -4.52
N VAL A 54 -3.95 -2.52 -5.12
CA VAL A 54 -3.47 -3.52 -6.11
C VAL A 54 -3.15 -4.89 -5.48
N ARG A 55 -2.76 -4.92 -4.20
CA ARG A 55 -2.52 -6.20 -3.50
C ARG A 55 -3.82 -6.88 -3.06
N GLN A 56 -4.92 -6.12 -2.97
CA GLN A 56 -6.23 -6.65 -2.62
C GLN A 56 -6.90 -7.30 -3.84
N GLU A 57 -6.86 -6.66 -5.01
CA GLU A 57 -7.41 -7.23 -6.26
C GLU A 57 -6.70 -8.53 -6.68
N LYS A 58 -5.37 -8.58 -6.64
CA LYS A 58 -4.64 -9.83 -6.93
C LYS A 58 -4.93 -10.94 -5.91
N ALA A 59 -5.16 -10.57 -4.65
CA ALA A 59 -5.56 -11.51 -3.63
C ALA A 59 -7.04 -11.92 -3.80
N GLU A 60 -7.89 -11.10 -4.40
CA GLU A 60 -9.27 -11.46 -4.71
C GLU A 60 -9.37 -12.39 -5.92
N MET A 61 -8.52 -12.19 -6.94
CA MET A 61 -8.50 -13.05 -8.13
C MET A 61 -7.89 -14.44 -7.88
N ALA A 62 -7.05 -14.61 -6.85
CA ALA A 62 -6.34 -15.87 -6.58
C ALA A 62 -6.81 -16.58 -5.29
N ARG A 63 -7.91 -16.12 -4.67
CA ARG A 63 -8.47 -16.79 -3.49
C ARG A 63 -9.13 -18.09 -3.93
N SER A 64 -8.93 -19.15 -3.15
CA SER A 64 -9.76 -20.34 -3.27
C SER A 64 -11.20 -20.08 -2.78
N LEU A 65 -12.12 -20.97 -3.12
CA LEU A 65 -13.49 -20.95 -2.60
C LEU A 65 -13.50 -20.86 -1.06
N GLY A 66 -12.70 -21.67 -0.37
CA GLY A 66 -12.63 -21.69 1.09
C GLY A 66 -12.18 -20.37 1.69
N GLU A 67 -11.18 -19.73 1.10
CA GLU A 67 -10.72 -18.40 1.51
C GLU A 67 -11.78 -17.33 1.24
N THR A 68 -12.50 -17.44 0.13
CA THR A 68 -13.61 -16.55 -0.22
C THR A 68 -14.75 -16.65 0.79
N LEU A 69 -15.16 -17.88 1.15
CA LEU A 69 -16.17 -18.10 2.19
C LEU A 69 -15.75 -17.49 3.52
N ARG A 70 -14.48 -17.69 3.93
CA ARG A 70 -13.92 -17.11 5.16
C ARG A 70 -13.89 -15.59 5.11
N TYR A 71 -13.54 -15.01 3.96
CA TYR A 71 -13.54 -13.56 3.74
C TYR A 71 -14.95 -12.98 3.93
N HIS A 72 -15.95 -13.53 3.26
CA HIS A 72 -17.33 -13.04 3.41
C HIS A 72 -17.85 -13.21 4.84
N ARG A 73 -17.57 -14.35 5.49
CA ARG A 73 -17.93 -14.57 6.89
C ARG A 73 -17.37 -13.50 7.81
N THR A 74 -16.06 -13.22 7.69
CA THR A 74 -15.38 -12.23 8.53
C THR A 74 -15.82 -10.80 8.22
N ARG A 75 -16.08 -10.47 6.94
CA ARG A 75 -16.70 -9.20 6.53
C ARG A 75 -18.06 -8.99 7.17
N CYS A 76 -18.87 -10.04 7.25
CA CYS A 76 -20.16 -10.06 7.94
C CYS A 76 -20.04 -10.17 9.48
N LYS A 77 -18.83 -10.22 10.04
CA LYS A 77 -18.53 -10.36 11.48
C LYS A 77 -19.17 -11.60 12.14
N MET A 78 -19.31 -12.68 11.38
CA MET A 78 -19.92 -13.93 11.85
C MET A 78 -18.87 -14.95 12.31
N THR A 79 -19.20 -15.79 13.29
CA THR A 79 -18.39 -16.95 13.66
C THR A 79 -18.74 -18.15 12.76
N GLN A 80 -17.85 -19.15 12.69
CA GLN A 80 -18.18 -20.39 11.96
C GLN A 80 -19.39 -21.09 12.58
N GLU A 81 -19.56 -21.02 13.91
CA GLU A 81 -20.71 -21.55 14.63
C GLU A 81 -22.00 -20.88 14.16
N PHE A 82 -22.01 -19.54 14.15
CA PHE A 82 -23.18 -18.77 13.74
C PHE A 82 -23.59 -19.08 12.29
N VAL A 83 -22.61 -19.18 11.37
CA VAL A 83 -22.90 -19.55 9.98
C VAL A 83 -23.50 -20.95 9.91
N ALA A 84 -22.96 -21.91 10.66
CA ALA A 84 -23.45 -23.27 10.67
C ALA A 84 -24.90 -23.35 11.17
N GLU A 85 -25.20 -22.69 12.28
CA GLU A 85 -26.55 -22.57 12.82
C GLU A 85 -27.51 -21.91 11.84
N ALA A 86 -27.08 -20.82 11.20
CA ALA A 86 -27.92 -20.04 10.29
C ALA A 86 -28.35 -20.81 9.02
N ILE A 87 -27.51 -21.73 8.52
CA ILE A 87 -27.82 -22.53 7.32
C ILE A 87 -28.12 -24.00 7.62
N GLY A 88 -28.17 -24.38 8.90
CA GLY A 88 -28.57 -25.73 9.33
C GLY A 88 -27.53 -26.82 9.07
N VAL A 89 -26.24 -26.53 9.26
CA VAL A 89 -25.13 -27.49 9.08
C VAL A 89 -24.24 -27.53 10.32
N SER A 90 -23.31 -28.50 10.39
CA SER A 90 -22.37 -28.56 11.49
C SER A 90 -21.27 -27.50 11.34
N ARG A 91 -20.79 -26.95 12.46
CA ARG A 91 -19.61 -26.06 12.49
C ARG A 91 -18.38 -26.70 11.82
N GLN A 92 -18.22 -28.02 11.96
CA GLN A 92 -17.15 -28.77 11.29
C GLN A 92 -17.26 -28.72 9.76
N ALA A 93 -18.47 -28.74 9.21
CA ALA A 93 -18.69 -28.58 7.76
C ALA A 93 -18.19 -27.21 7.29
N VAL A 94 -18.60 -26.14 7.97
CA VAL A 94 -18.13 -24.77 7.68
C VAL A 94 -16.60 -24.67 7.78
N SER A 95 -16.00 -25.27 8.81
CA SER A 95 -14.54 -25.29 8.97
C SER A 95 -13.84 -26.02 7.82
N LYS A 96 -14.39 -27.14 7.34
CA LYS A 96 -13.80 -27.91 6.22
C LYS A 96 -13.90 -27.14 4.91
N TRP A 97 -15.01 -26.45 4.68
CA TRP A 97 -15.17 -25.60 3.50
C TRP A 97 -14.18 -24.44 3.51
N GLU A 98 -14.05 -23.73 4.63
CA GLU A 98 -13.11 -22.60 4.76
C GLU A 98 -11.64 -22.99 4.66
N SER A 99 -11.31 -24.25 4.96
CA SER A 99 -9.95 -24.79 4.82
C SER A 99 -9.69 -25.48 3.47
N GLY A 100 -10.69 -25.56 2.58
CA GLY A 100 -10.60 -26.32 1.33
C GLY A 100 -10.51 -27.84 1.50
N ALA A 101 -10.86 -28.38 2.68
CA ALA A 101 -10.80 -29.82 2.96
C ALA A 101 -12.03 -30.58 2.42
N ALA A 102 -13.09 -29.86 2.09
CA ALA A 102 -14.29 -30.35 1.41
C ALA A 102 -14.99 -29.18 0.74
N ASP A 103 -15.82 -29.46 -0.26
CA ASP A 103 -16.64 -28.44 -0.90
C ASP A 103 -18.07 -28.41 -0.34
N PRO A 104 -18.69 -27.23 -0.24
CA PRO A 104 -20.12 -27.13 0.04
C PRO A 104 -20.93 -27.67 -1.14
N SER A 105 -22.07 -28.30 -0.87
CA SER A 105 -23.04 -28.62 -1.93
C SER A 105 -23.58 -27.33 -2.56
N THR A 106 -24.13 -27.43 -3.77
CA THR A 106 -24.80 -26.31 -4.45
C THR A 106 -25.87 -25.65 -3.57
N SER A 107 -26.66 -26.45 -2.83
CA SER A 107 -27.67 -25.92 -1.90
C SER A 107 -27.06 -25.08 -0.79
N ASN A 108 -25.95 -25.55 -0.20
CA ASN A 108 -25.25 -24.85 0.88
C ASN A 108 -24.57 -23.59 0.35
N LEU A 109 -24.02 -23.64 -0.86
CA LEU A 109 -23.43 -22.48 -1.50
C LEU A 109 -24.46 -21.37 -1.76
N LEU A 110 -25.66 -21.72 -2.23
CA LEU A 110 -26.77 -20.77 -2.37
C LEU A 110 -27.21 -20.19 -1.01
N ALA A 111 -27.24 -21.02 0.05
CA ALA A 111 -27.57 -20.55 1.38
C ALA A 111 -26.50 -19.58 1.94
N LEU A 112 -25.22 -19.88 1.72
CA LEU A 112 -24.09 -19.02 2.09
C LEU A 112 -24.13 -17.69 1.33
N ALA A 113 -24.39 -17.72 0.02
CA ALA A 113 -24.53 -16.52 -0.80
C ALA A 113 -25.63 -15.60 -0.25
N LYS A 114 -26.81 -16.16 0.05
CA LYS A 114 -27.91 -15.44 0.70
C LYS A 114 -27.53 -14.88 2.07
N LEU A 115 -26.87 -15.67 2.90
CA LEU A 115 -26.45 -15.26 4.25
C LEU A 115 -25.44 -14.10 4.21
N TYR A 116 -24.51 -14.13 3.26
CA TYR A 116 -23.47 -13.10 3.11
C TYR A 116 -23.90 -11.89 2.28
N GLY A 117 -25.09 -11.94 1.68
CA GLY A 117 -25.63 -10.87 0.83
C GLY A 117 -24.85 -10.71 -0.49
N VAL A 118 -24.36 -11.81 -1.06
CA VAL A 118 -23.62 -11.84 -2.33
C VAL A 118 -24.28 -12.76 -3.34
N SER A 119 -23.88 -12.64 -4.60
CA SER A 119 -24.33 -13.55 -5.65
C SER A 119 -23.62 -14.91 -5.55
N PRO A 120 -24.29 -16.05 -5.84
CA PRO A 120 -23.62 -17.35 -5.89
C PRO A 120 -22.45 -17.38 -6.88
N GLU A 121 -22.55 -16.63 -7.99
CA GLU A 121 -21.51 -16.49 -9.01
C GLU A 121 -20.24 -15.84 -8.43
N GLU A 122 -20.37 -14.88 -7.53
CA GLU A 122 -19.23 -14.26 -6.83
C GLU A 122 -18.48 -15.25 -5.95
N LEU A 123 -19.19 -16.21 -5.33
CA LEU A 123 -18.55 -17.29 -4.57
C LEU A 123 -17.93 -18.35 -5.48
N LEU A 124 -18.52 -18.62 -6.65
CA LEU A 124 -18.04 -19.63 -7.60
C LEU A 124 -16.82 -19.18 -8.41
N LYS A 125 -16.67 -17.87 -8.64
CA LYS A 125 -15.54 -17.34 -9.41
C LYS A 125 -14.18 -17.69 -8.81
N SER A 126 -14.12 -17.99 -7.51
CA SER A 126 -12.93 -18.46 -6.79
C SER A 126 -12.84 -19.99 -6.65
N ALA A 127 -13.83 -20.73 -7.16
CA ALA A 127 -13.87 -22.19 -7.19
C ALA A 127 -13.46 -22.79 -8.55
N GLU A 128 -13.41 -21.97 -9.61
CA GLU A 128 -13.12 -22.40 -10.99
C GLU A 128 -11.62 -22.49 -11.34
N GLU A 129 -10.72 -22.21 -10.38
CA GLU A 129 -9.25 -22.40 -10.49
C GLU A 129 -8.74 -23.42 -9.46
#